data_AF-A0A7S1FRH1-F1
#
_entry.id   AF-A0A7S1FRH1-F1
#
_cell.length_a   1.000
_cell.length_b   1.000
_cell.length_c   1.000
_cell.angle_alpha   90.00
_cell.angle_beta   90.00
_cell.angle_gamma   90.00
#
_symmetry.space_group_name_H-M   'P 1'
#
loop_
_entity.id
_entity.type
_entity.pdbx_description
1 polymer ?
#
loop_
_entity_poly.entity_id
_entity_poly.type
_entity_poly.pdbx_seq_one_letter_code
_entity_poly.pdbx_strand_id
1 'polypeptide(L)'
;DARRIAPWNWWMRDCENTEEEKEEEEGGARPQRPTKAREYVRRTEREEKRIRADPQYTSPERIFFQNRPPVRTEVAEELPRMRYLLDVTLNRLARWLRVIGVDAALETAEEEQRRTSTSPHFIIFDRCRRERRTLVTTSYKLLLRKDCPPGAHLVDPRASKERSLASLLLSHGAPVEPSRFLTRCTVCNGRIREVTD
;
A
#
# COMPACT_ATOMS: atom_id res chain seq x y z
N ASP A 1 6.25 -31.40 -20.35
CA ASP A 1 6.82 -30.06 -20.65
C ASP A 1 6.89 -29.17 -19.43
N ALA A 2 8.01 -29.28 -18.71
CA ALA A 2 8.35 -28.45 -17.57
C ALA A 2 8.95 -27.13 -18.08
N ARG A 3 8.15 -26.06 -18.11
CA ARG A 3 8.64 -24.70 -18.31
C ARG A 3 9.51 -24.34 -17.11
N ARG A 4 10.80 -24.13 -17.35
CA ARG A 4 11.80 -23.75 -16.35
C ARG A 4 11.41 -22.39 -15.74
N ILE A 5 10.77 -22.44 -14.57
CA ILE A 5 10.63 -21.29 -13.67
C ILE A 5 11.90 -21.25 -12.84
N ALA A 6 12.69 -20.18 -12.94
CA ALA A 6 13.80 -19.96 -12.03
C ALA A 6 13.23 -19.73 -10.61
N PRO A 7 13.67 -20.46 -9.57
CA PRO A 7 13.21 -20.23 -8.22
C PRO A 7 13.81 -18.93 -7.68
N TRP A 8 12.96 -18.05 -7.16
CA TRP A 8 13.32 -16.78 -6.52
C TRP A 8 14.25 -16.93 -5.29
N ASN A 9 14.49 -18.16 -4.83
CA ASN A 9 15.20 -18.47 -3.58
C ASN A 9 16.73 -18.34 -3.67
N TRP A 10 17.31 -18.06 -4.83
CA TRP A 10 18.76 -17.91 -5.00
C TRP A 10 19.28 -16.49 -4.67
N TRP A 11 18.40 -15.49 -4.70
CA TRP A 11 18.77 -14.07 -4.55
C TRP A 11 19.04 -13.61 -3.11
N MET A 12 18.58 -14.35 -2.10
CA MET A 12 18.64 -13.90 -0.69
C MET A 12 19.83 -14.45 0.11
N ARG A 13 20.64 -15.37 -0.45
CA ARG A 13 21.65 -16.10 0.34
C ARG A 13 23.10 -15.58 0.23
N ASP A 14 23.39 -14.69 -0.71
CA ASP A 14 24.77 -14.23 -0.97
C ASP A 14 25.05 -12.79 -0.55
N CYS A 15 24.08 -12.08 0.05
CA CYS A 15 24.29 -10.70 0.53
C CYS A 15 24.98 -10.61 1.91
N GLU A 16 25.28 -11.73 2.57
CA GLU A 16 25.83 -11.72 3.94
C GLU A 16 27.36 -11.78 4.04
N ASN A 17 28.12 -11.77 2.94
CA ASN A 17 29.59 -11.84 3.01
C ASN A 17 30.27 -10.90 2.00
N THR A 18 30.30 -9.59 2.28
CA THR A 18 31.34 -8.69 1.75
C THR A 18 31.44 -7.43 2.62
N GLU A 19 31.89 -7.57 3.86
CA GLU A 19 32.57 -6.51 4.60
C GLU A 19 33.91 -7.07 5.05
N GLU A 20 34.98 -6.75 4.33
CA GLU A 20 36.33 -6.55 4.84
C GLU A 20 37.28 -6.40 3.64
N GLU A 21 37.88 -5.21 3.54
CA GLU A 21 39.33 -4.99 3.36
C GLU A 21 39.54 -3.55 2.84
N LYS A 22 39.93 -2.69 3.79
CA LYS A 22 40.73 -1.49 3.53
C LYS A 22 42.18 -1.95 3.34
N GLU A 23 42.91 -1.38 2.39
CA GLU A 23 44.26 -0.85 2.64
C GLU A 23 44.76 0.02 1.47
N GLU A 24 45.57 0.99 1.89
CA GLU A 24 46.48 1.93 1.20
C GLU A 24 47.38 1.20 0.15
N GLU A 25 48.08 1.77 -0.84
CA GLU A 25 48.65 3.10 -1.13
C GLU A 25 49.19 3.07 -2.60
N GLU A 26 49.45 4.27 -3.15
CA GLU A 26 50.47 4.67 -4.16
C GLU A 26 50.76 3.90 -5.48
N GLY A 27 50.84 4.68 -6.57
CA GLY A 27 51.87 4.51 -7.61
C GLY A 27 51.53 3.63 -8.81
N GLY A 28 51.15 4.26 -9.93
CA GLY A 28 51.27 3.68 -11.27
C GLY A 28 49.94 3.38 -11.97
N ALA A 29 49.74 3.98 -13.13
CA ALA A 29 48.60 3.72 -14.01
C ALA A 29 48.65 2.28 -14.56
N ARG A 30 48.10 1.35 -13.78
CA ARG A 30 47.78 -0.01 -14.23
C ARG A 30 46.26 -0.10 -14.39
N PRO A 31 45.72 -0.56 -15.53
CA PRO A 31 44.28 -0.69 -15.68
C PRO A 31 43.76 -1.65 -14.63
N GLN A 32 42.96 -1.14 -13.68
CA GLN A 32 42.34 -1.94 -12.63
C GLN A 32 41.51 -3.05 -13.28
N ARG A 33 41.86 -4.31 -12.99
CA ARG A 33 41.04 -5.46 -13.41
C ARG A 33 39.63 -5.25 -12.83
N PRO A 34 38.56 -5.43 -13.63
CA PRO A 34 37.21 -5.29 -13.11
C PRO A 34 37.00 -6.28 -11.96
N THR A 35 36.44 -5.79 -10.85
CA THR A 35 36.10 -6.64 -9.70
C THR A 35 35.13 -7.74 -10.14
N LYS A 36 35.17 -8.91 -9.49
CA LYS A 36 34.29 -10.05 -9.80
C LYS A 36 32.80 -9.66 -9.85
N ALA A 37 32.39 -8.71 -9.02
CA ALA A 37 31.04 -8.14 -9.01
C ALA A 37 30.68 -7.42 -10.33
N ARG A 38 31.60 -6.60 -10.89
CA ARG A 38 31.38 -5.92 -12.18
C ARG A 38 31.29 -6.90 -13.34
N GLU A 39 32.02 -8.00 -13.28
CA GLU A 39 31.99 -9.03 -14.31
C GLU A 39 30.68 -9.85 -14.23
N TYR A 40 30.20 -10.13 -13.02
CA TYR A 40 28.90 -10.76 -12.79
C TYR A 40 27.74 -9.91 -13.33
N VAL A 41 27.70 -8.61 -13.01
CA VAL A 41 26.66 -7.68 -13.50
C VAL A 41 26.65 -7.60 -15.03
N ARG A 42 27.83 -7.51 -15.68
CA ARG A 42 27.91 -7.50 -17.14
C ARG A 42 27.42 -8.81 -17.76
N ARG A 43 27.63 -9.94 -17.08
CA ARG A 43 27.16 -11.25 -17.54
C ARG A 43 25.64 -11.35 -17.43
N THR A 44 25.05 -10.92 -16.32
CA THR A 44 23.59 -10.93 -16.13
C THR A 44 22.88 -10.00 -17.11
N GLU A 45 23.41 -8.79 -17.36
CA GLU A 45 22.86 -7.87 -18.36
C GLU A 45 22.88 -8.44 -19.78
N ARG A 46 23.95 -9.18 -20.14
CA ARG A 46 24.04 -9.85 -21.45
C ARG A 46 23.04 -11.00 -21.56
N GLU A 47 22.88 -11.78 -20.49
CA GLU A 47 21.90 -12.87 -20.40
C GLU A 47 20.47 -12.32 -20.55
N GLU A 48 20.12 -11.25 -19.81
CA GLU A 48 18.80 -10.60 -19.91
C GLU A 48 18.52 -10.04 -21.31
N LYS A 49 19.51 -9.38 -21.92
CA LYS A 49 19.38 -8.89 -23.31
C LYS A 49 19.14 -10.03 -24.28
N ARG A 50 19.81 -11.17 -24.08
CA ARG A 50 19.64 -12.36 -24.92
C ARG A 50 18.26 -12.99 -24.75
N ILE A 51 17.75 -13.08 -23.51
CA ILE A 51 16.40 -13.57 -23.22
C ILE A 51 15.34 -12.65 -23.85
N ARG A 52 15.49 -11.33 -23.72
CA ARG A 52 14.53 -10.35 -24.31
C ARG A 52 14.56 -10.31 -25.84
N ALA A 53 15.67 -10.68 -26.46
CA ALA A 53 15.81 -10.74 -27.92
C ALA A 53 15.25 -12.03 -28.54
N ASP A 54 14.88 -13.02 -27.72
CA ASP A 54 14.25 -14.25 -28.20
C ASP A 54 12.84 -13.93 -28.77
N PRO A 55 12.55 -14.29 -30.03
CA PRO A 55 11.22 -14.10 -30.62
C PRO A 55 10.08 -14.79 -29.85
N GLN A 56 10.40 -15.82 -29.06
CA GLN A 56 9.45 -16.54 -28.20
C GLN A 56 9.29 -15.90 -26.81
N TYR A 57 10.08 -14.87 -26.47
CA TYR A 57 9.96 -14.17 -25.20
C TYR A 57 8.72 -13.27 -25.18
N THR A 58 7.72 -13.69 -24.43
CA THR A 58 6.60 -12.84 -24.04
C THR A 58 6.95 -12.10 -22.76
N SER A 59 6.94 -10.76 -22.79
CA SER A 59 7.20 -9.98 -21.58
C SER A 59 6.17 -10.30 -20.49
N PRO A 60 6.56 -10.28 -19.20
CA PRO A 60 5.64 -10.50 -18.09
C PRO A 60 4.41 -9.59 -18.13
N GLU A 61 4.59 -8.33 -18.56
CA GLU A 61 3.51 -7.36 -18.75
C GLU A 61 2.51 -7.80 -19.83
N ARG A 62 3.00 -8.36 -20.95
CA ARG A 62 2.16 -8.82 -22.05
C ARG A 62 1.39 -10.09 -21.67
N ILE A 63 1.99 -10.99 -20.89
CA ILE A 63 1.33 -12.17 -20.32
C ILE A 63 0.20 -11.73 -19.38
N PHE A 64 0.44 -10.69 -18.56
CA PHE A 64 -0.54 -10.15 -17.63
C PHE A 64 -1.74 -9.53 -18.35
N PHE A 65 -1.51 -8.80 -19.45
CA PHE A 65 -2.59 -8.21 -20.25
C PHE A 65 -3.41 -9.24 -21.04
N GLN A 66 -2.75 -10.23 -21.65
CA GLN A 66 -3.43 -11.23 -22.49
C GLN A 66 -4.26 -12.23 -21.70
N ASN A 67 -3.89 -12.50 -20.45
CA ASN A 67 -4.60 -13.44 -19.58
C ASN A 67 -5.47 -12.75 -18.53
N ARG A 68 -5.87 -11.48 -18.75
CA ARG A 68 -6.80 -10.80 -17.84
C ARG A 68 -8.10 -11.60 -17.82
N PRO A 69 -8.45 -12.29 -16.71
CA PRO A 69 -9.71 -13.02 -16.67
C PRO A 69 -10.85 -12.03 -16.90
N PRO A 70 -11.90 -12.41 -17.65
CA PRO A 70 -13.08 -11.57 -17.78
C PRO A 70 -13.60 -11.29 -16.37
N VAL A 71 -13.84 -10.01 -16.07
CA VAL A 71 -14.43 -9.60 -14.78
C VAL A 71 -15.84 -10.18 -14.73
N ARG A 72 -15.96 -11.37 -14.13
CA ARG A 72 -17.25 -11.96 -13.79
C ARG A 72 -17.79 -11.17 -12.61
N THR A 73 -18.66 -10.22 -12.92
CA THR A 73 -19.33 -9.33 -11.97
C THR A 73 -20.47 -10.04 -11.25
N GLU A 74 -20.33 -11.29 -10.84
CA GLU A 74 -21.46 -11.99 -10.22
C GLU A 74 -20.98 -12.85 -9.05
N VAL A 75 -21.46 -12.46 -7.87
CA VAL A 75 -21.32 -13.10 -6.55
C VAL A 75 -19.99 -12.87 -5.79
N ALA A 76 -19.75 -11.62 -5.37
CA ALA A 76 -18.93 -11.36 -4.17
C ALA A 76 -19.88 -11.08 -2.99
N GLU A 77 -20.46 -12.15 -2.43
CA GLU A 77 -21.19 -12.08 -1.17
C GLU A 77 -20.24 -11.68 -0.03
N GLU A 78 -20.26 -10.37 0.21
CA GLU A 78 -20.24 -9.67 1.49
C GLU A 78 -19.27 -10.14 2.57
N LEU A 79 -17.96 -10.07 2.28
CA LEU A 79 -17.05 -9.68 3.37
C LEU A 79 -17.57 -8.34 3.96
N PRO A 80 -17.71 -8.23 5.29
CA PRO A 80 -18.20 -7.01 5.91
C PRO A 80 -17.33 -5.83 5.48
N ARG A 81 -17.93 -4.91 4.70
CA ARG A 81 -17.21 -3.80 4.10
C ARG A 81 -16.83 -2.83 5.22
N MET A 82 -15.55 -2.80 5.56
CA MET A 82 -15.00 -1.84 6.52
C MET A 82 -15.28 -0.42 6.06
N ARG A 83 -15.80 0.39 6.98
CA ARG A 83 -16.05 1.82 6.78
C ARG A 83 -15.22 2.57 7.81
N TYR A 84 -14.46 3.55 7.34
CA TYR A 84 -13.59 4.35 8.21
C TYR A 84 -14.16 5.75 8.42
N LEU A 85 -13.93 6.30 9.61
CA LEU A 85 -14.04 7.72 9.91
C LEU A 85 -12.66 8.19 10.38
N LEU A 86 -12.04 9.08 9.63
CA LEU A 86 -10.69 9.57 9.89
C LEU A 86 -10.74 10.97 10.47
N ASP A 87 -9.85 11.29 11.41
CA ASP A 87 -9.63 12.68 11.82
C ASP A 87 -9.05 13.53 10.67
N VAL A 88 -9.13 14.86 10.78
CA VAL A 88 -8.77 15.80 9.72
C VAL A 88 -7.29 15.70 9.34
N THR A 89 -6.43 15.29 10.30
CA THR A 89 -4.98 15.15 10.10
C THR A 89 -4.65 14.03 9.11
N LEU A 90 -5.59 13.11 8.90
CA LEU A 90 -5.47 11.96 8.02
C LEU A 90 -6.16 12.15 6.65
N ASN A 91 -6.42 13.38 6.22
CA ASN A 91 -7.06 13.68 4.92
C ASN A 91 -6.37 12.97 3.73
N ARG A 92 -5.03 12.94 3.68
CA ARG A 92 -4.30 12.21 2.62
C ARG A 92 -4.58 10.71 2.64
N LEU A 93 -4.62 10.10 3.83
CA LEU A 93 -4.93 8.68 3.99
C LEU A 93 -6.38 8.39 3.59
N ALA A 94 -7.33 9.27 3.95
CA ALA A 94 -8.72 9.16 3.54
C ALA A 94 -8.87 9.16 2.01
N ARG A 95 -8.16 10.06 1.31
CA ARG A 95 -8.14 10.08 -0.16
C ARG A 95 -7.62 8.79 -0.75
N TRP A 96 -6.55 8.23 -0.20
CA TRP A 96 -5.97 6.96 -0.67
C TRP A 96 -6.89 5.77 -0.45
N LEU A 97 -7.55 5.69 0.71
CA LEU A 97 -8.59 4.69 0.97
C LEU A 97 -9.72 4.78 -0.07
N ARG A 98 -10.14 6.00 -0.44
CA ARG A 98 -11.17 6.19 -1.48
C ARG A 98 -10.69 5.76 -2.86
N VAL A 99 -9.42 6.00 -3.21
CA VAL A 99 -8.83 5.53 -4.49
C VAL A 99 -8.95 4.01 -4.62
N ILE A 100 -8.72 3.27 -3.54
CA ILE A 100 -8.85 1.80 -3.54
C ILE A 100 -10.29 1.30 -3.32
N GLY A 101 -11.29 2.20 -3.32
CA GLY A 101 -12.71 1.84 -3.21
C GLY A 101 -13.21 1.53 -1.80
N VAL A 102 -12.45 1.93 -0.78
CA VAL A 102 -12.84 1.83 0.62
C VAL A 102 -13.67 3.05 1.02
N ASP A 103 -14.73 2.81 1.79
CA ASP A 103 -15.59 3.88 2.30
C ASP A 103 -14.91 4.61 3.46
N ALA A 104 -14.33 5.77 3.18
CA ALA A 104 -13.58 6.56 4.16
C ALA A 104 -14.18 7.97 4.27
N ALA A 105 -14.83 8.25 5.40
CA ALA A 105 -15.28 9.59 5.75
C ALA A 105 -14.16 10.34 6.48
N LEU A 106 -14.11 11.66 6.29
CA LEU A 106 -13.29 12.55 7.12
C LEU A 106 -14.20 13.19 8.16
N GLU A 107 -13.67 13.50 9.34
CA GLU A 107 -14.36 14.35 10.30
C GLU A 107 -14.69 15.71 9.66
N THR A 108 -15.81 16.27 10.05
CA THR A 108 -16.26 17.60 9.65
C THR A 108 -15.57 18.68 10.50
N ALA A 109 -15.59 19.93 10.02
CA ALA A 109 -15.04 21.05 10.78
C ALA A 109 -15.73 21.23 12.15
N GLU A 110 -17.04 20.98 12.23
CA GLU A 110 -17.77 21.00 13.50
C GLU A 110 -17.31 19.90 14.46
N GLU A 111 -17.13 18.68 13.95
CA GLU A 111 -16.62 17.55 14.73
C GLU A 111 -15.20 17.81 15.25
N GLU A 112 -14.31 18.37 14.42
CA GLU A 112 -12.96 18.78 14.80
C GLU A 112 -12.99 19.86 15.90
N GLN A 113 -13.80 20.91 15.72
CA GLN A 113 -13.91 22.00 16.69
C GLN A 113 -14.42 21.48 18.04
N ARG A 114 -15.46 20.63 18.03
CA ARG A 114 -15.99 20.02 19.25
C ARG A 114 -14.97 19.09 19.90
N ARG A 115 -14.22 18.33 19.12
CA ARG A 115 -13.16 17.42 19.61
C ARG A 115 -11.99 18.17 20.25
N THR A 116 -11.64 19.36 19.75
CA THR A 116 -10.54 20.18 20.27
C THR A 116 -10.96 21.11 21.41
N SER A 117 -12.26 21.35 21.57
CA SER A 117 -12.82 22.10 22.70
C SER A 117 -12.81 21.31 24.02
N THR A 118 -13.08 21.99 25.14
CA THR A 118 -13.25 21.38 26.48
C THR A 118 -14.57 20.59 26.62
N SER A 119 -15.28 20.33 25.51
CA SER A 119 -16.52 19.55 25.53
C SER A 119 -16.28 18.13 26.07
N PRO A 120 -17.10 17.65 27.02
CA PRO A 120 -17.05 16.26 27.46
C PRO A 120 -17.60 15.30 26.38
N HIS A 121 -18.40 15.80 25.44
CA HIS A 121 -19.10 15.02 24.45
C HIS A 121 -18.46 15.13 23.05
N PHE A 122 -18.15 13.98 22.46
CA PHE A 122 -17.45 13.86 21.18
C PHE A 122 -18.40 13.34 20.10
N ILE A 123 -18.96 14.25 19.30
CA ILE A 123 -19.93 13.96 18.23
C ILE A 123 -19.39 12.93 17.22
N ILE A 124 -18.07 12.92 16.99
CA ILE A 124 -17.39 11.96 16.12
C ILE A 124 -17.60 10.50 16.57
N PHE A 125 -17.69 10.24 17.88
CA PHE A 125 -17.93 8.89 18.40
C PHE A 125 -19.35 8.43 18.13
N ASP A 126 -20.35 9.31 18.26
CA ASP A 126 -21.74 8.98 17.94
C ASP A 126 -21.91 8.72 16.45
N ARG A 127 -21.23 9.49 15.61
CA ARG A 127 -21.19 9.22 14.18
C ARG A 127 -20.57 7.87 13.86
N CYS A 128 -19.46 7.52 14.51
CA CYS A 128 -18.86 6.18 14.37
C CYS A 128 -19.87 5.06 14.69
N ARG A 129 -20.62 5.19 15.80
CA ARG A 129 -21.62 4.18 16.19
C ARG A 129 -22.80 4.14 15.22
N ARG A 130 -23.39 5.31 14.93
CA ARG A 130 -24.55 5.47 14.04
C ARG A 130 -24.28 4.95 12.64
N GLU A 131 -23.10 5.24 12.09
CA GLU A 131 -22.72 4.85 10.74
C GLU A 131 -21.94 3.52 10.70
N ARG A 132 -21.72 2.87 11.85
CA ARG A 132 -20.86 1.68 12.03
C ARG A 132 -19.53 1.86 11.30
N ARG A 133 -18.81 2.93 11.65
CA ARG A 133 -17.49 3.27 11.14
C ARG A 133 -16.42 3.05 12.21
N THR A 134 -15.31 2.45 11.81
CA THR A 134 -14.09 2.40 12.61
C THR A 134 -13.43 3.77 12.61
N LEU A 135 -13.22 4.33 13.81
CA LEU A 135 -12.45 5.56 13.98
C LEU A 135 -10.97 5.28 13.68
N VAL A 136 -10.34 6.13 12.88
CA VAL A 136 -8.90 6.09 12.63
C VAL A 136 -8.33 7.44 12.99
N THR A 137 -7.35 7.47 13.90
CA THR A 137 -6.79 8.72 14.42
C THR A 137 -5.30 8.61 14.68
N THR A 138 -4.60 9.75 14.73
CA THR A 138 -3.23 9.84 15.26
C THR A 138 -3.17 10.11 16.76
N SER A 139 -4.31 10.45 17.39
CA SER A 139 -4.36 10.87 18.79
C SER A 139 -4.58 9.71 19.74
N TYR A 140 -3.54 9.32 20.46
CA TYR A 140 -3.64 8.32 21.54
C TYR A 140 -4.60 8.75 22.66
N LYS A 141 -4.62 10.04 23.01
CA LYS A 141 -5.50 10.60 24.04
C LYS A 141 -6.99 10.41 23.71
N LEU A 142 -7.33 10.37 22.43
CA LEU A 142 -8.71 10.16 21.98
C LEU A 142 -9.15 8.70 22.22
N LEU A 143 -8.23 7.74 22.06
CA LEU A 143 -8.48 6.31 22.27
C LEU A 143 -8.64 5.94 23.75
N LEU A 144 -8.00 6.69 24.65
CA LEU A 144 -8.13 6.49 26.09
C LEU A 144 -9.47 7.00 26.67
N ARG A 145 -10.31 7.65 25.86
CA ARG A 145 -11.61 8.13 26.32
C ARG A 145 -12.56 6.96 26.51
N LYS A 146 -13.29 6.98 27.63
CA LYS A 146 -14.30 5.96 27.97
C LYS A 146 -15.32 5.73 26.86
N ASP A 147 -15.71 6.79 26.16
CA ASP A 147 -16.71 6.74 25.10
C ASP A 147 -16.12 6.41 23.72
N CYS A 148 -14.82 6.13 23.62
CA CYS A 148 -14.21 5.79 22.34
C CYS A 148 -14.86 4.51 21.77
N PRO A 149 -15.31 4.51 20.50
CA PRO A 149 -15.90 3.32 19.91
C PRO A 149 -14.91 2.16 19.86
N PRO A 150 -15.36 0.92 20.10
CA PRO A 150 -14.49 -0.25 20.01
C PRO A 150 -13.96 -0.42 18.58
N GLY A 151 -12.74 -0.95 18.47
CA GLY A 151 -12.08 -1.14 17.18
C GLY A 151 -11.49 0.13 16.58
N ALA A 152 -11.46 1.26 17.30
CA ALA A 152 -10.72 2.44 16.86
C ALA A 152 -9.22 2.13 16.66
N HIS A 153 -8.64 2.68 15.60
CA HIS A 153 -7.29 2.37 15.14
C HIS A 153 -6.36 3.59 15.27
N LEU A 154 -5.19 3.37 15.89
CA LEU A 154 -4.14 4.39 16.00
C LEU A 154 -3.20 4.32 14.80
N VAL A 155 -3.08 5.42 14.08
CA VAL A 155 -2.05 5.58 13.05
C VAL A 155 -0.84 6.26 13.66
N ASP A 156 0.34 5.65 13.49
CA ASP A 156 1.61 6.29 13.86
C ASP A 156 1.85 7.52 12.96
N PRO A 157 1.92 8.75 13.52
CA PRO A 157 2.19 9.95 12.74
C PRO A 157 3.60 9.98 12.13
N ARG A 158 4.55 9.21 12.67
CA ARG A 158 5.95 9.13 12.19
C ARG A 158 6.10 8.16 11.02
N ALA A 159 5.16 7.23 10.85
CA ALA A 159 5.20 6.29 9.74
C ALA A 159 4.90 6.98 8.40
N SER A 160 5.48 6.44 7.32
CA SER A 160 5.09 6.85 5.96
C SER A 160 3.62 6.49 5.73
N LYS A 161 2.94 7.26 4.89
CA LYS A 161 1.49 7.09 4.67
C LYS A 161 1.17 5.75 4.01
N GLU A 162 2.10 5.23 3.21
CA GLU A 162 2.03 3.93 2.56
C GLU A 162 2.07 2.81 3.61
N ARG A 163 2.97 2.92 4.60
CA ARG A 163 3.04 1.99 5.73
C ARG A 163 1.79 2.08 6.61
N SER A 164 1.31 3.29 6.90
CA SER A 164 0.05 3.48 7.64
C SER A 164 -1.14 2.84 6.92
N LEU A 165 -1.24 3.02 5.60
CA LEU A 165 -2.29 2.41 4.79
C LEU A 165 -2.20 0.88 4.82
N ALA A 166 -1.01 0.32 4.56
CA ALA A 166 -0.81 -1.13 4.58
C ALA A 166 -1.13 -1.72 5.97
N SER A 167 -0.64 -1.11 7.04
CA SER A 167 -0.90 -1.53 8.43
C SER A 167 -2.39 -1.48 8.77
N LEU A 168 -3.08 -0.40 8.41
CA LEU A 168 -4.53 -0.25 8.63
C LEU A 168 -5.34 -1.33 7.90
N LEU A 169 -4.98 -1.63 6.66
CA LEU A 169 -5.70 -2.64 5.87
C LEU A 169 -5.42 -4.06 6.37
N LEU A 170 -4.16 -4.37 6.68
CA LEU A 170 -3.75 -5.68 7.22
C LEU A 170 -4.38 -5.94 8.59
N SER A 171 -4.37 -4.96 9.49
CA SER A 171 -4.95 -5.10 10.84
C SER A 171 -6.46 -5.36 10.84
N HIS A 172 -7.18 -4.84 9.84
CA HIS A 172 -8.62 -5.08 9.69
C HIS A 172 -8.96 -6.19 8.69
N GLY A 173 -7.96 -6.88 8.12
CA GLY A 173 -8.16 -7.90 7.08
C GLY A 173 -8.90 -7.37 5.85
N ALA A 174 -8.74 -6.09 5.52
CA ALA A 174 -9.45 -5.46 4.41
C ALA A 174 -8.73 -5.75 3.08
N PRO A 175 -9.33 -6.54 2.16
CA PRO A 175 -8.69 -6.89 0.90
C PRO A 175 -8.60 -5.68 -0.03
N VAL A 176 -7.50 -5.60 -0.77
CA VAL A 176 -7.32 -4.62 -1.85
C VAL A 176 -7.68 -5.28 -3.18
N GLU A 177 -8.80 -4.85 -3.75
CA GLU A 177 -9.33 -5.41 -4.99
C GLU A 177 -9.25 -4.36 -6.11
N PRO A 178 -8.51 -4.63 -7.20
CA PRO A 178 -8.39 -3.68 -8.33
C PRO A 178 -9.73 -3.31 -8.96
N SER A 179 -10.72 -4.20 -8.94
CA SER A 179 -12.08 -3.96 -9.45
C SER A 179 -12.83 -2.87 -8.67
N ARG A 180 -12.41 -2.57 -7.44
CA ARG A 180 -13.02 -1.54 -6.59
C ARG A 180 -12.32 -0.19 -6.72
N PHE A 181 -11.21 -0.12 -7.42
CA PHE A 181 -10.46 1.13 -7.54
C PHE A 181 -11.32 2.16 -8.26
N LEU A 182 -11.29 3.39 -7.75
CA LEU A 182 -12.04 4.53 -8.31
C LEU A 182 -13.56 4.30 -8.36
N THR A 183 -14.11 3.39 -7.56
CA THR A 183 -15.57 3.28 -7.35
C THR A 183 -16.11 4.34 -6.38
N ARG A 184 -15.23 5.13 -5.77
CA ARG A 184 -15.54 6.21 -4.82
C ARG A 184 -14.83 7.49 -5.21
N CYS A 185 -15.54 8.62 -5.08
CA CYS A 185 -14.95 9.94 -5.26
C CYS A 185 -13.90 10.20 -4.18
N THR A 186 -12.70 10.57 -4.59
CA THR A 186 -11.58 10.88 -3.69
C THR A 186 -11.84 12.13 -2.84
N VAL A 187 -12.71 13.04 -3.31
CA VAL A 187 -13.07 14.29 -2.62
C VAL A 187 -14.24 14.11 -1.66
N CYS A 188 -15.39 13.61 -2.13
CA CYS A 188 -16.63 13.55 -1.34
C CYS A 188 -16.99 12.15 -0.81
N ASN A 189 -16.25 11.09 -1.15
CA ASN A 189 -16.55 9.68 -0.80
C ASN A 189 -17.87 9.13 -1.41
N GLY A 190 -18.51 9.88 -2.30
CA GLY A 190 -19.69 9.43 -3.07
C GLY A 190 -19.35 8.25 -3.98
N ARG A 191 -20.33 7.40 -4.28
CA ARG A 191 -20.15 6.32 -5.26
C ARG A 191 -20.09 6.91 -6.66
N ILE A 192 -19.05 6.56 -7.41
CA ILE A 192 -18.93 6.93 -8.82
C ILE A 192 -19.79 5.95 -9.63
N ARG A 193 -20.57 6.48 -10.56
CA ARG A 193 -21.41 5.71 -11.49
C ARG A 193 -21.12 6.22 -12.89
N GLU A 194 -21.25 5.31 -13.84
CA GLU A 194 -21.24 5.66 -15.25
C GLU A 194 -22.45 6.56 -15.55
N VAL A 195 -22.21 7.59 -16.36
CA VAL A 195 -23.25 8.47 -16.88
C VAL A 195 -23.30 8.18 -18.37
N THR A 196 -24.46 7.75 -18.86
CA THR A 196 -24.72 7.63 -20.29
C THR A 196 -25.15 8.98 -20.82
N ASP A 197 -24.52 9.43 -21.89
CA ASP A 197 -24.88 10.66 -22.61
C ASP A 197 -26.25 10.53 -23.32
#